data_AF-S6UTA1-F1
#
_entry.id   AF-S6UTA1-F1
#
_cell.length_a   1.000
_cell.length_b   1.000
_cell.length_c   1.000
_cell.angle_alpha   90.00
_cell.angle_beta   90.00
_cell.angle_gamma   90.00
#
_symmetry.space_group_name_H-M   'P 1'
#
loop_
_entity.id
_entity.type
_entity.pdbx_description
1 polymer ?
#
loop_
_entity_poly.entity_id
_entity_poly.type
_entity_poly.pdbx_seq_one_letter_code
_entity_poly.pdbx_strand_id
1 'polypeptide(L)'
;MRRLFNLVAVFWVSLLIIAPAQAEVRVLTSIKPLQLIAAAVQDGVGKPEVLLPPGASPHNYALRPSDVRRVGEVELLYWIGPDMETFLPRVIQSRKLPSVAVQSLPGMHLRHFGEDNASHNDHDHDHDADEHDHDHRPGSLDSHLWLSTVNARVIAAKMAADLSAADPANAARYASNADAF
;
A
#
# COMPACT_ATOMS: atom_id res chain seq x y z
N MET A 1 39.23 -0.24 -48.85
CA MET A 1 39.42 -1.02 -47.60
C MET A 1 39.26 -0.19 -46.31
N ARG A 2 39.80 1.04 -46.20
CA ARG A 2 39.62 1.92 -45.02
C ARG A 2 38.16 2.32 -44.69
N ARG A 3 37.27 2.42 -45.70
CA ARG A 3 35.86 2.83 -45.47
C ARG A 3 34.96 1.72 -44.91
N LEU A 4 35.26 0.45 -45.18
CA LEU A 4 34.55 -0.69 -44.57
C LEU A 4 34.97 -0.90 -43.10
N PHE A 5 36.23 -0.61 -42.77
CA PHE A 5 36.73 -0.69 -41.38
C PHE A 5 36.05 0.33 -40.45
N ASN A 6 35.80 1.56 -40.94
CA ASN A 6 35.10 2.59 -40.17
C ASN A 6 33.61 2.29 -39.96
N LEU A 7 32.95 1.59 -40.89
CA LEU A 7 31.54 1.20 -40.74
C LEU A 7 31.35 0.07 -39.72
N VAL A 8 32.30 -0.88 -39.63
CA VAL A 8 32.29 -1.94 -38.61
C VAL A 8 32.59 -1.38 -37.21
N ALA A 9 33.49 -0.39 -37.10
CA ALA A 9 33.81 0.25 -35.83
C ALA A 9 32.63 1.06 -35.25
N VAL A 10 31.87 1.76 -36.09
CA VAL A 10 30.66 2.49 -35.64
C VAL A 10 29.56 1.53 -35.17
N PHE A 11 29.40 0.38 -35.83
CA PHE A 11 28.40 -0.63 -35.45
C PHE A 11 28.70 -1.30 -34.09
N TRP A 12 29.97 -1.46 -33.74
CA TRP A 12 30.41 -2.00 -32.44
C TRP A 12 30.28 -1.00 -31.28
N VAL A 13 30.45 0.31 -31.52
CA VAL A 13 30.28 1.33 -30.48
C VAL A 13 28.80 1.56 -30.13
N SER A 14 27.88 1.38 -31.08
CA SER A 14 26.43 1.48 -30.83
C SER A 14 25.84 0.34 -29.99
N LEU A 15 26.55 -0.80 -29.83
CA LEU A 15 26.06 -1.97 -29.10
C LEU A 15 26.38 -1.94 -27.59
N LEU A 16 27.15 -0.95 -27.12
CA LEU A 16 27.66 -0.87 -25.75
C LEU A 16 26.81 0.00 -24.79
N ILE A 17 25.70 0.58 -25.25
CA ILE A 17 24.78 1.36 -24.41
C ILE A 17 23.45 0.60 -24.21
N ILE A 18 23.54 -0.65 -23.75
CA ILE A 18 22.38 -1.34 -23.20
C ILE A 18 22.37 -1.04 -21.70
N ALA A 19 21.72 0.05 -21.31
CA ALA A 19 21.42 0.28 -19.91
C ALA A 19 20.54 -0.88 -19.41
N PRO A 20 20.85 -1.50 -18.26
CA PRO A 20 19.95 -2.50 -17.70
C PRO A 20 18.60 -1.83 -17.44
N ALA A 21 17.55 -2.28 -18.12
CA ALA A 21 16.20 -1.94 -17.77
C ALA A 21 15.90 -2.64 -16.43
N GLN A 22 16.08 -1.93 -15.32
CA GLN A 22 15.69 -2.44 -14.03
C GLN A 22 14.15 -2.44 -13.98
N ALA A 23 13.56 -3.60 -13.76
CA ALA A 23 12.11 -3.70 -13.63
C ALA A 23 11.65 -2.91 -12.41
N GLU A 24 10.58 -2.13 -12.58
CA GLU A 24 9.96 -1.37 -11.50
C GLU A 24 9.41 -2.31 -10.43
N VAL A 25 9.65 -1.99 -9.15
CA VAL A 25 9.05 -2.75 -8.04
C VAL A 25 7.54 -2.54 -8.04
N ARG A 26 6.79 -3.63 -8.26
CA ARG A 26 5.33 -3.54 -8.35
C ARG A 26 4.69 -3.49 -6.98
N VAL A 27 4.19 -2.31 -6.62
CA VAL A 27 3.42 -2.07 -5.40
C VAL A 27 1.93 -2.10 -5.71
N LEU A 28 1.18 -2.94 -5.00
CA LEU A 28 -0.27 -2.90 -4.96
C LEU A 28 -0.73 -2.40 -3.60
N THR A 29 -1.63 -1.42 -3.64
CA THR A 29 -2.32 -0.92 -2.46
C THR A 29 -3.78 -1.34 -2.51
N SER A 30 -4.39 -1.61 -1.37
CA SER A 30 -5.81 -1.99 -1.35
C SER A 30 -6.72 -0.83 -1.76
N ILE A 31 -6.49 0.34 -1.18
CA ILE A 31 -7.35 1.53 -1.31
C ILE A 31 -6.58 2.75 -1.83
N LYS A 32 -7.33 3.72 -2.38
CA LYS A 32 -6.77 4.93 -2.98
C LYS A 32 -5.89 5.76 -2.04
N PRO A 33 -6.24 5.99 -0.76
CA PRO A 33 -5.36 6.69 0.18
C PRO A 33 -3.96 6.07 0.29
N LEU A 34 -3.87 4.74 0.43
CA LEU A 34 -2.57 4.05 0.45
C LEU A 34 -1.84 4.18 -0.88
N GLN A 35 -2.55 4.13 -2.02
CA GLN A 35 -1.95 4.35 -3.34
C GLN A 35 -1.31 5.72 -3.46
N LEU A 36 -1.94 6.76 -2.89
CA LEU A 36 -1.41 8.13 -2.94
C LEU A 36 -0.14 8.27 -2.11
N ILE A 37 -0.09 7.64 -0.93
CA ILE A 37 1.14 7.59 -0.11
C ILE A 37 2.25 6.86 -0.88
N ALA A 38 1.95 5.67 -1.42
CA ALA A 38 2.90 4.92 -2.21
C ALA A 38 3.39 5.69 -3.44
N ALA A 39 2.52 6.47 -4.09
CA ALA A 39 2.87 7.23 -5.28
C ALA A 39 3.80 8.40 -4.94
N ALA A 40 3.61 9.06 -3.80
CA ALA A 40 4.54 10.06 -3.30
C ALA A 40 5.91 9.44 -3.02
N VAL A 41 5.95 8.27 -2.35
CA VAL A 41 7.21 7.57 -2.04
C VAL A 41 7.92 7.08 -3.31
N GLN A 42 7.20 6.55 -4.29
CA GLN A 42 7.76 6.04 -5.55
C GLN A 42 8.00 7.11 -6.63
N ASP A 43 7.78 8.40 -6.34
CA ASP A 43 7.80 9.45 -7.36
C ASP A 43 9.10 9.47 -8.19
N GLY A 44 8.93 9.39 -9.51
CA GLY A 44 9.98 9.30 -10.53
C GLY A 44 10.76 7.99 -10.57
N VAL A 45 10.32 6.94 -9.87
CA VAL A 45 10.87 5.58 -9.95
C VAL A 45 9.81 4.58 -10.42
N GLY A 46 8.57 4.72 -9.94
CA GLY A 46 7.49 3.82 -10.26
C GLY A 46 6.11 4.42 -10.05
N LYS A 47 5.08 3.64 -10.38
CA LYS A 47 3.67 3.98 -10.26
C LYS A 47 2.92 2.83 -9.57
N PRO A 48 2.51 2.99 -8.30
CA PRO A 48 1.78 1.96 -7.59
C PRO A 48 0.39 1.71 -8.20
N GLU A 49 -0.04 0.47 -8.10
CA GLU A 49 -1.38 0.03 -8.43
C GLU A 49 -2.34 0.15 -7.22
N VAL A 50 -3.65 0.22 -7.51
CA VAL A 50 -4.71 0.11 -6.50
C VAL A 50 -5.64 -1.05 -6.81
N LEU A 51 -6.05 -1.79 -5.78
CA LEU A 51 -6.93 -2.94 -5.90
C LEU A 51 -8.37 -2.51 -6.10
N LEU A 52 -8.90 -1.70 -5.17
CA LEU A 52 -10.28 -1.26 -5.19
C LEU A 52 -10.49 -0.16 -6.24
N PRO A 53 -11.48 -0.32 -7.14
CA PRO A 53 -11.84 0.74 -8.08
C PRO A 53 -12.48 1.93 -7.35
N PRO A 54 -12.52 3.12 -7.98
CA PRO A 54 -13.24 4.27 -7.42
C PRO A 54 -14.68 3.92 -7.06
N GLY A 55 -15.12 4.33 -5.86
CA GLY A 55 -16.47 4.08 -5.35
C GLY A 55 -16.70 2.69 -4.73
N ALA A 56 -15.74 1.77 -4.80
CA ALA A 56 -15.84 0.51 -4.06
C ALA A 56 -15.68 0.74 -2.55
N SER A 57 -16.46 0.02 -1.75
CA SER A 57 -16.34 0.05 -0.29
C SER A 57 -15.13 -0.79 0.16
N PRO A 58 -14.26 -0.25 1.02
CA PRO A 58 -13.16 -1.01 1.61
C PRO A 58 -13.62 -2.01 2.68
N HIS A 59 -14.80 -1.80 3.27
CA HIS A 59 -15.42 -2.72 4.23
C HIS A 59 -15.98 -3.97 3.54
N ASN A 60 -16.57 -3.79 2.34
CA ASN A 60 -17.26 -4.86 1.65
C ASN A 60 -17.02 -4.79 0.13
N TYR A 61 -16.15 -5.68 -0.36
CA TYR A 61 -15.83 -5.80 -1.78
C TYR A 61 -15.76 -7.27 -2.22
N ALA A 62 -16.41 -7.58 -3.33
CA ALA A 62 -16.34 -8.91 -3.94
C ALA A 62 -15.14 -8.98 -4.91
N LEU A 63 -14.08 -9.68 -4.51
CA LEU A 63 -12.89 -9.83 -5.33
C LEU A 63 -13.19 -10.57 -6.64
N ARG A 64 -12.71 -10.01 -7.75
CA ARG A 64 -12.73 -10.69 -9.05
C ARG A 64 -11.55 -11.66 -9.15
N PRO A 65 -11.61 -12.70 -10.02
CA PRO A 65 -10.45 -13.56 -10.26
C PRO A 65 -9.18 -12.80 -10.68
N SER A 66 -9.33 -11.69 -11.40
CA SER A 66 -8.20 -10.80 -11.75
C SER A 66 -7.61 -10.08 -10.54
N ASP A 67 -8.43 -9.75 -9.54
CA ASP A 67 -8.00 -9.08 -8.32
C ASP A 67 -7.19 -10.06 -7.46
N VAL A 68 -7.68 -11.30 -7.32
CA VAL A 68 -6.97 -12.40 -6.65
C VAL A 68 -5.60 -12.65 -7.29
N ARG A 69 -5.54 -12.67 -8.63
CA ARG A 69 -4.27 -12.84 -9.35
C ARG A 69 -3.31 -11.68 -9.10
N ARG A 70 -3.78 -10.43 -9.19
CA ARG A 70 -2.95 -9.24 -8.90
C ARG A 70 -2.40 -9.28 -7.48
N VAL A 71 -3.25 -9.58 -6.50
CA VAL A 71 -2.85 -9.78 -5.10
C VAL A 71 -1.79 -10.88 -4.97
N GLY A 72 -1.89 -11.98 -5.73
CA GLY A 72 -0.92 -13.07 -5.70
C GLY A 72 0.45 -12.74 -6.32
N GLU A 73 0.51 -11.86 -7.32
CA GLU A 73 1.69 -11.69 -8.19
C GLU A 73 2.51 -10.42 -7.93
N VAL A 74 1.93 -9.37 -7.34
CA VAL A 74 2.65 -8.11 -7.04
C VAL A 74 3.79 -8.37 -6.06
N GLU A 75 4.82 -7.52 -6.03
CA GLU A 75 5.98 -7.76 -5.16
C GLU A 75 5.70 -7.28 -3.74
N LEU A 76 5.08 -6.10 -3.61
CA LEU A 76 4.68 -5.53 -2.33
C LEU A 76 3.16 -5.29 -2.32
N LEU A 77 2.49 -5.79 -1.27
CA LEU A 77 1.08 -5.51 -1.01
C LEU A 77 0.94 -4.69 0.28
N TYR A 78 0.23 -3.57 0.21
CA TYR A 78 -0.17 -2.76 1.37
C TYR A 78 -1.69 -2.70 1.47
N TRP A 79 -2.21 -2.97 2.65
CA TRP A 79 -3.64 -2.96 2.93
C TRP A 79 -3.89 -2.45 4.34
N ILE A 80 -5.11 -1.99 4.66
CA ILE A 80 -5.43 -1.45 5.99
C ILE A 80 -5.27 -2.54 7.04
N GLY A 81 -5.90 -3.68 6.80
CA GLY A 81 -5.81 -4.86 7.64
C GLY A 81 -7.17 -5.54 7.85
N PRO A 82 -7.21 -6.61 8.66
CA PRO A 82 -8.39 -7.46 8.79
C PRO A 82 -9.63 -6.75 9.35
N ASP A 83 -9.47 -5.65 10.11
CA ASP A 83 -10.57 -4.86 10.68
C ASP A 83 -11.23 -3.90 9.67
N MET A 84 -10.72 -3.83 8.43
CA MET A 84 -11.33 -3.07 7.33
C MET A 84 -11.63 -4.01 6.17
N GLU A 85 -10.63 -4.74 5.66
CA GLU A 85 -10.78 -5.54 4.45
C GLU A 85 -10.96 -7.04 4.76
N THR A 86 -12.08 -7.40 5.38
CA THR A 86 -12.39 -8.79 5.81
C THR A 86 -12.35 -9.84 4.69
N PHE A 87 -12.44 -9.41 3.43
CA PHE A 87 -12.36 -10.25 2.23
C PHE A 87 -10.93 -10.60 1.80
N LEU A 88 -9.90 -9.88 2.25
CA LEU A 88 -8.50 -10.09 1.86
C LEU A 88 -7.75 -11.20 2.61
N PRO A 89 -7.95 -11.45 3.93
CA PRO A 89 -7.14 -12.40 4.69
C PRO A 89 -7.00 -13.78 4.04
N ARG A 90 -8.11 -14.36 3.54
CA ARG A 90 -8.09 -15.68 2.89
C ARG A 90 -7.22 -15.73 1.64
N VAL A 91 -7.19 -14.63 0.86
CA VAL A 91 -6.38 -14.54 -0.36
C VAL A 91 -4.92 -14.33 0.01
N ILE A 92 -4.64 -13.43 0.97
CA ILE A 92 -3.29 -13.10 1.41
C ILE A 92 -2.61 -14.30 2.09
N GLN A 93 -3.35 -15.13 2.83
CA GLN A 93 -2.79 -16.31 3.49
C GLN A 93 -2.06 -17.28 2.54
N SER A 94 -2.45 -17.31 1.27
CA SER A 94 -1.83 -18.16 0.24
C SER A 94 -0.59 -17.54 -0.44
N ARG A 95 -0.31 -16.27 -0.16
CA ARG A 95 0.76 -15.48 -0.78
C ARG A 95 2.08 -15.65 -0.02
N LYS A 96 3.18 -15.82 -0.77
CA LYS A 96 4.54 -15.95 -0.21
C LYS A 96 5.34 -14.64 -0.24
N LEU A 97 4.88 -13.67 -1.03
CA LEU A 97 5.50 -12.37 -1.20
C LEU A 97 5.05 -11.40 -0.08
N PRO A 98 5.84 -10.37 0.22
CA PRO A 98 5.53 -9.42 1.28
C PRO A 98 4.11 -8.84 1.19
N SER A 99 3.45 -8.78 2.34
CA SER A 99 2.13 -8.19 2.55
C SER A 99 2.13 -7.46 3.89
N VAL A 100 1.75 -6.19 3.89
CA VAL A 100 1.79 -5.31 5.06
C VAL A 100 0.38 -4.85 5.41
N ALA A 101 -0.14 -5.34 6.53
CA ALA A 101 -1.34 -4.76 7.16
C ALA A 101 -0.92 -3.51 7.93
N VAL A 102 -1.30 -2.33 7.46
CA VAL A 102 -0.80 -1.08 8.04
C VAL A 102 -1.30 -0.83 9.45
N GLN A 103 -2.46 -1.39 9.83
CA GLN A 103 -2.95 -1.35 11.21
C GLN A 103 -2.01 -2.04 12.22
N SER A 104 -1.14 -2.95 11.78
CA SER A 104 -0.20 -3.67 12.64
C SER A 104 1.20 -3.06 12.65
N LEU A 105 1.40 -1.90 12.02
CA LEU A 105 2.70 -1.26 12.01
C LEU A 105 3.04 -0.66 13.38
N PRO A 106 4.29 -0.81 13.85
CA PRO A 106 4.74 -0.09 15.03
C PRO A 106 4.70 1.42 14.78
N GLY A 107 4.27 2.18 15.79
CA GLY A 107 4.16 3.64 15.71
C GLY A 107 2.83 4.15 15.16
N MET A 108 1.87 3.28 14.84
CA MET A 108 0.52 3.70 14.45
C MET A 108 -0.26 4.28 15.63
N HIS A 109 -0.93 5.40 15.40
CA HIS A 109 -1.86 6.03 16.33
C HIS A 109 -3.27 5.53 16.00
N LEU A 110 -3.68 4.45 16.67
CA LEU A 110 -4.97 3.82 16.51
C LEU A 110 -5.98 4.40 17.49
N ARG A 111 -7.26 4.43 17.10
CA ARG A 111 -8.39 4.84 17.94
C ARG A 111 -9.38 3.70 18.03
N HIS A 112 -10.18 3.66 19.09
CA HIS A 112 -11.30 2.74 19.19
C HIS A 112 -12.61 3.50 19.36
N PHE A 113 -13.70 2.94 18.87
CA PHE A 113 -15.03 3.52 19.06
C PHE A 113 -15.40 3.54 20.55
N GLY A 114 -15.99 4.64 21.01
CA GLY A 114 -16.50 4.76 22.39
C GLY A 114 -15.47 5.09 23.48
N GLU A 115 -14.18 5.20 23.18
CA GLU A 115 -13.15 5.62 24.16
C GLU A 115 -13.27 7.11 24.55
N ASP A 116 -13.93 7.94 23.74
CA ASP A 116 -14.06 9.39 23.96
C ASP A 116 -15.31 9.82 24.77
N ASN A 117 -16.15 8.86 25.22
CA ASN A 117 -17.41 9.15 25.92
C ASN A 117 -17.33 9.09 27.46
N ALA A 118 -16.18 9.41 28.06
CA ALA A 118 -16.05 9.52 29.53
C ALA A 118 -16.65 10.83 30.11
N SER A 119 -17.61 11.47 29.43
CA SER A 119 -18.22 12.72 29.90
C SER A 119 -19.66 12.95 29.41
N HIS A 120 -20.53 11.94 29.37
CA HIS A 120 -21.98 12.20 29.38
C HIS A 120 -22.74 11.20 30.26
N ASN A 121 -23.30 11.77 31.32
CA ASN A 121 -24.41 11.34 32.17
C ASN A 121 -25.32 10.24 31.62
N ASP A 122 -25.78 9.41 32.56
CA ASP A 122 -27.04 8.67 32.57
C ASP A 122 -28.03 9.10 31.49
N HIS A 123 -28.36 8.20 30.57
CA HIS A 123 -29.73 7.98 30.12
C HIS A 123 -29.91 6.54 29.64
N ASP A 124 -30.67 5.80 30.45
CA ASP A 124 -31.43 4.62 30.11
C ASP A 124 -32.07 4.78 28.72
N HIS A 125 -31.59 4.04 27.73
CA HIS A 125 -32.29 3.86 26.47
C HIS A 125 -32.19 2.39 26.05
N ASP A 126 -33.30 1.71 26.31
CA ASP A 126 -33.78 0.52 25.62
C ASP A 126 -33.62 0.73 24.10
N HIS A 127 -32.63 0.06 23.50
CA HIS A 127 -32.39 0.10 22.07
C HIS A 127 -32.19 -1.32 21.58
N ASP A 128 -33.20 -1.80 20.84
CA ASP A 128 -33.07 -2.87 19.85
C ASP A 128 -31.74 -2.70 19.11
N ALA A 129 -30.78 -3.56 19.43
CA ALA A 129 -29.51 -3.59 18.75
C ALA A 129 -29.78 -4.09 17.33
N ASP A 130 -29.80 -3.17 16.36
CA ASP A 130 -29.61 -3.51 14.96
C ASP A 130 -28.26 -4.25 14.84
N GLU A 131 -28.32 -5.59 14.85
CA GLU A 131 -27.19 -6.53 14.74
C GLU A 131 -26.54 -6.53 13.34
N HIS A 132 -26.41 -5.36 12.71
CA HIS A 132 -25.98 -5.26 11.31
C HIS A 132 -24.71 -4.43 11.10
N ASP A 133 -24.21 -3.76 12.14
CA ASP A 133 -22.96 -3.00 12.05
C ASP A 133 -21.93 -3.54 13.06
N HIS A 134 -21.15 -4.52 12.63
CA HIS A 134 -20.09 -5.12 13.45
C HIS A 134 -18.85 -4.22 13.57
N ASP A 135 -18.70 -3.24 12.68
CA ASP A 135 -17.46 -2.49 12.49
C ASP A 135 -17.39 -1.23 13.39
N HIS A 136 -18.49 -0.87 14.05
CA HIS A 136 -18.61 0.34 14.88
C HIS A 136 -18.99 0.07 16.35
N ARG A 137 -18.69 -1.13 16.86
CA ARG A 137 -18.98 -1.51 18.25
C ARG A 137 -18.09 -0.75 19.25
N PRO A 138 -18.59 -0.36 20.44
CA PRO A 138 -17.73 0.19 21.49
C PRO A 138 -16.53 -0.73 21.78
N GLY A 139 -15.32 -0.16 21.81
CA GLY A 139 -14.06 -0.86 22.00
C GLY A 139 -13.47 -1.51 20.73
N SER A 140 -14.18 -1.51 19.60
CA SER A 140 -13.62 -1.96 18.31
C SER A 140 -12.69 -0.90 17.70
N LEU A 141 -11.71 -1.36 16.92
CA LEU A 141 -10.74 -0.50 16.25
C LEU A 141 -11.43 0.38 15.19
N ASP A 142 -11.22 1.70 15.25
CA ASP A 142 -11.54 2.57 14.13
C ASP A 142 -10.48 2.37 13.03
N SER A 143 -10.81 1.53 12.07
CA SER A 143 -9.92 1.13 10.98
C SER A 143 -9.78 2.20 9.88
N HIS A 144 -10.40 3.39 10.03
CA HIS A 144 -10.20 4.56 9.16
C HIS A 144 -8.88 5.31 9.42
N LEU A 145 -7.83 4.55 9.75
CA LEU A 145 -6.53 5.02 10.22
C LEU A 145 -5.79 5.95 9.23
N TRP A 146 -6.15 5.93 7.95
CA TRP A 146 -5.55 6.76 6.90
C TRP A 146 -5.98 8.23 6.98
N LEU A 147 -7.04 8.53 7.72
CA LEU A 147 -7.49 9.90 7.95
C LEU A 147 -6.55 10.68 8.89
N SER A 148 -5.62 9.99 9.57
CA SER A 148 -4.58 10.60 10.37
C SER A 148 -3.31 10.85 9.54
N THR A 149 -2.88 12.11 9.46
CA THR A 149 -1.63 12.48 8.80
C THR A 149 -0.39 11.93 9.52
N VAL A 150 -0.49 11.69 10.84
CA VAL A 150 0.57 11.03 11.61
C VAL A 150 0.75 9.58 11.15
N ASN A 151 -0.36 8.85 10.99
CA ASN A 151 -0.33 7.48 10.47
C ASN A 151 0.17 7.44 9.01
N ALA A 152 -0.22 8.42 8.19
CA ALA A 152 0.26 8.51 6.82
C ALA A 152 1.80 8.57 6.74
N ARG A 153 2.47 9.30 7.65
CA ARG A 153 3.94 9.35 7.73
C ARG A 153 4.57 8.02 8.14
N VAL A 154 3.97 7.32 9.11
CA VAL A 154 4.42 5.97 9.52
C VAL A 154 4.34 4.99 8.35
N ILE A 155 3.24 5.04 7.59
CA ILE A 155 3.04 4.22 6.40
C ILE A 155 4.06 4.58 5.31
N ALA A 156 4.28 5.88 5.05
CA ALA A 156 5.24 6.36 4.05
C ALA A 156 6.67 5.88 4.37
N ALA A 157 7.09 6.01 5.64
CA ALA A 157 8.39 5.54 6.09
C ALA A 157 8.56 4.02 5.90
N LYS A 158 7.51 3.23 6.21
CA LYS A 158 7.53 1.78 5.97
C LYS A 158 7.63 1.44 4.49
N MET A 159 6.86 2.13 3.64
CA MET A 159 6.91 1.95 2.18
C MET A 159 8.30 2.24 1.63
N ALA A 160 8.93 3.34 2.06
CA ALA A 160 10.28 3.67 1.63
C ALA A 160 11.32 2.64 2.05
N ALA A 161 11.21 2.10 3.27
CA ALA A 161 12.11 1.06 3.75
C ALA A 161 11.99 -0.24 2.93
N ASP A 162 10.76 -0.69 2.66
CA ASP A 162 10.53 -1.93 1.88
C ASP A 162 10.92 -1.76 0.41
N LEU A 163 10.61 -0.60 -0.18
CA LEU A 163 11.04 -0.27 -1.53
C LEU A 163 12.56 -0.19 -1.64
N SER A 164 13.24 0.39 -0.65
CA SER A 164 14.71 0.43 -0.61
C SER A 164 15.34 -0.96 -0.49
N ALA A 165 14.68 -1.88 0.21
CA ALA A 165 15.13 -3.26 0.32
C ALA A 165 14.92 -4.04 -0.99
N ALA A 166 13.79 -3.82 -1.67
CA ALA A 166 13.46 -4.47 -2.94
C ALA A 166 14.23 -3.87 -4.13
N ASP A 167 14.55 -2.58 -4.07
CA ASP A 167 15.27 -1.81 -5.09
C ASP A 167 16.33 -0.90 -4.44
N PRO A 168 17.50 -1.46 -4.11
CA PRO A 168 18.59 -0.71 -3.48
C PRO A 168 19.16 0.40 -4.36
N ALA A 169 19.00 0.32 -5.69
CA ALA A 169 19.51 1.32 -6.62
C ALA A 169 18.78 2.67 -6.47
N ASN A 170 17.50 2.64 -6.09
CA ASN A 170 16.68 3.84 -5.86
C ASN A 170 16.44 4.15 -4.37
N ALA A 171 17.09 3.44 -3.44
CA ALA A 171 16.90 3.60 -2.00
C ALA A 171 17.00 5.05 -1.50
N ALA A 172 18.01 5.79 -1.96
CA ALA A 172 18.19 7.19 -1.59
C ALA A 172 17.02 8.08 -2.03
N ARG A 173 16.42 7.78 -3.19
CA ARG A 173 15.26 8.51 -3.71
C ARG A 173 14.00 8.19 -2.91
N TYR A 174 13.74 6.92 -2.60
CA TYR A 174 12.61 6.53 -1.75
C TYR A 174 12.68 7.20 -0.37
N ALA A 175 13.86 7.23 0.24
CA ALA A 175 14.09 7.92 1.52
C ALA A 175 13.81 9.43 1.41
N SER A 176 14.40 10.10 0.40
CA SER A 176 14.17 11.52 0.18
C SER A 176 12.71 11.87 -0.09
N ASN A 177 11.99 11.03 -0.82
CA ASN A 177 10.57 11.22 -1.11
C ASN A 177 9.72 11.06 0.15
N ALA A 178 10.02 10.09 1.01
CA ALA A 178 9.33 9.89 2.27
C ALA A 178 9.59 11.01 3.29
N ASP A 179 10.82 11.56 3.32
CA ASP A 179 11.14 12.71 4.18
C ASP A 179 10.40 13.99 3.75
N ALA A 180 10.08 14.12 2.46
CA ALA A 180 9.36 15.27 1.89
C ALA A 180 7.83 15.18 2.02
N PHE A 181 7.29 14.01 2.41
CA PHE A 181 5.86 13.72 2.52
C PHE A 181 5.26 14.15 3.88
#